data_AF-H3H5E7-F1
#
_entry.id   AF-H3H5E7-F1
#
_cell.length_a   1.000
_cell.length_b   1.000
_cell.length_c   1.000
_cell.angle_alpha   90.00
_cell.angle_beta   90.00
_cell.angle_gamma   90.00
#
_symmetry.space_group_name_H-M   'P 1'
#
loop_
_entity.id
_entity.type
_entity.pdbx_description
1 polymer ?
#
loop_
_entity_poly.entity_id
_entity_poly.type
_entity_poly.pdbx_seq_one_letter_code
_entity_poly.pdbx_strand_id
1 'polypeptide(L)'
;MAKILACITAALLATLSSTDAEKSVNESCSLVDFTAQNTQFLLLNNAVDVVTQSTLLATLVKDYDPLVLQNIGMAGFSYSFLGQDLTFTPTLDYLNVTGLANILPEHINATSSNCVDIGAHCDGELSIEATVSLTLEEIDTSITVDVSLTLDKPTLATSVQANMFGCTAGASDCDDFTVTTIEVAGVDGKYSAIMDSLLLRFQDAAVQTVTLDFDSIVDSDFSFHSSGAIISAITDAMADYSADEINNKGDAYDTFTSAINDQLLSVANDYIASKLKPSFGATCIEA
;
A
#
# COMPACT_ATOMS: atom_id res chain seq x y z
N MET A 1 -4.75 1.77 -10.86
CA MET A 1 -4.79 0.97 -9.62
C MET A 1 -4.50 -0.51 -9.85
N ALA A 2 -5.31 -1.24 -10.62
CA ALA A 2 -5.20 -2.71 -10.72
C ALA A 2 -3.89 -3.27 -11.32
N LYS A 3 -3.01 -2.46 -11.93
CA LYS A 3 -1.75 -2.92 -12.55
C LYS A 3 -0.49 -2.60 -11.74
N ILE A 4 -0.43 -1.44 -11.07
CA ILE A 4 0.68 -1.04 -10.20
C ILE A 4 0.56 -1.72 -8.83
N LEU A 5 -0.66 -1.73 -8.26
CA LEU A 5 -0.92 -2.54 -7.08
C LEU A 5 -0.72 -4.02 -7.41
N ALA A 6 -1.02 -4.44 -8.66
CA ALA A 6 -0.65 -5.77 -9.16
C ALA A 6 0.85 -5.97 -9.34
N CYS A 7 1.70 -4.96 -9.51
CA CYS A 7 3.15 -5.15 -9.50
C CYS A 7 3.67 -5.36 -8.08
N ILE A 8 3.15 -4.63 -7.09
CA ILE A 8 3.52 -4.80 -5.68
C ILE A 8 2.90 -6.10 -5.11
N THR A 9 1.66 -6.45 -5.49
CA THR A 9 0.99 -7.71 -5.09
C THR A 9 1.43 -8.93 -5.91
N ALA A 10 1.87 -8.80 -7.17
CA ALA A 10 2.46 -9.91 -7.94
C ALA A 10 3.91 -10.17 -7.55
N ALA A 11 4.66 -9.16 -7.09
CA ALA A 11 5.96 -9.40 -6.46
C ALA A 11 5.79 -10.15 -5.14
N LEU A 12 4.69 -9.94 -4.43
CA LEU A 12 4.49 -10.39 -3.06
C LEU A 12 4.46 -11.91 -2.87
N LEU A 13 4.04 -12.72 -3.85
CA LEU A 13 3.52 -14.05 -3.52
C LEU A 13 3.77 -15.11 -4.59
N ALA A 14 4.97 -15.64 -4.51
CA ALA A 14 5.50 -16.69 -5.37
C ALA A 14 5.83 -17.97 -4.59
N THR A 15 5.21 -18.14 -3.43
CA THR A 15 5.76 -18.92 -2.33
C THR A 15 4.84 -20.07 -1.94
N LEU A 16 4.27 -20.79 -2.91
CA LEU A 16 3.35 -21.87 -2.57
C LEU A 16 4.04 -23.20 -2.80
N SER A 17 4.52 -23.81 -1.73
CA SER A 17 4.54 -25.26 -1.59
C SER A 17 4.39 -25.53 -0.10
N SER A 18 3.24 -26.05 0.32
CA SER A 18 2.98 -26.25 1.75
C SER A 18 3.92 -27.32 2.31
N THR A 19 4.55 -27.04 3.45
CA THR A 19 5.15 -28.08 4.29
C THR A 19 4.43 -28.05 5.64
N ASP A 20 3.40 -28.89 5.74
CA ASP A 20 2.66 -29.29 6.93
C ASP A 20 2.10 -28.18 7.87
N ALA A 21 0.83 -27.76 7.69
CA ALA A 21 -0.17 -27.54 8.76
C ALA A 21 -1.57 -27.12 8.27
N GLU A 22 -2.58 -27.48 9.09
CA GLU A 22 -4.05 -27.28 9.03
C GLU A 22 -4.78 -27.59 7.70
N LYS A 23 -5.48 -28.75 7.70
CA LYS A 23 -6.37 -29.18 6.62
C LYS A 23 -7.51 -28.19 6.42
N SER A 24 -7.62 -27.63 5.21
CA SER A 24 -8.79 -26.87 4.77
C SER A 24 -9.99 -27.78 4.47
N VAL A 25 -11.13 -27.18 4.11
CA VAL A 25 -12.36 -27.87 3.64
C VAL A 25 -12.10 -28.77 2.41
N ASN A 26 -10.98 -28.56 1.71
CA ASN A 26 -10.50 -29.37 0.62
C ASN A 26 -9.15 -30.03 1.00
N GLU A 27 -9.04 -31.36 0.95
CA GLU A 27 -7.82 -32.07 1.37
C GLU A 27 -6.58 -31.70 0.55
N SER A 28 -6.79 -31.12 -0.65
CA SER A 28 -5.73 -30.67 -1.56
C SER A 28 -5.12 -29.30 -1.21
N CYS A 29 -5.73 -28.51 -0.31
CA CYS A 29 -5.23 -27.17 0.05
C CYS A 29 -4.85 -27.06 1.53
N SER A 30 -3.73 -26.40 1.81
CA SER A 30 -3.27 -26.05 3.15
C SER A 30 -2.65 -24.66 3.19
N LEU A 31 -2.61 -24.08 4.39
CA LEU A 31 -2.03 -22.76 4.58
C LEU A 31 -0.54 -22.78 4.27
N VAL A 32 -0.09 -21.72 3.61
CA VAL A 32 1.32 -21.53 3.31
C VAL A 32 2.03 -20.94 4.51
N ASP A 33 3.19 -21.51 4.83
CA ASP A 33 4.15 -20.95 5.76
C ASP A 33 5.25 -20.22 4.97
N PHE A 34 5.23 -18.88 4.96
CA PHE A 34 6.22 -18.05 4.27
C PHE A 34 7.65 -18.27 4.77
N THR A 35 7.85 -18.68 6.03
CA THR A 35 9.19 -18.94 6.58
C THR A 35 9.81 -20.21 6.02
N ALA A 36 8.99 -21.12 5.47
CA ALA A 36 9.45 -22.32 4.78
C ALA A 36 9.88 -22.04 3.32
N GLN A 37 9.64 -20.84 2.79
CA GLN A 37 9.72 -20.53 1.35
C GLN A 37 11.02 -19.81 0.96
N ASN A 38 12.11 -20.08 1.68
CA ASN A 38 13.39 -19.37 1.54
C ASN A 38 13.90 -19.26 0.10
N THR A 39 13.77 -20.33 -0.69
CA THR A 39 14.19 -20.33 -2.11
C THR A 39 13.36 -19.37 -2.95
N GLN A 40 12.07 -19.24 -2.68
CA GLN A 40 11.18 -18.37 -3.45
C GLN A 40 11.43 -16.90 -3.11
N PHE A 41 11.61 -16.56 -1.82
CA PHE A 41 12.03 -15.22 -1.42
C PHE A 41 13.41 -14.85 -1.97
N LEU A 42 14.35 -15.80 -2.04
CA LEU A 42 15.65 -15.57 -2.68
C LEU A 42 15.49 -15.27 -4.18
N LEU A 43 14.69 -16.05 -4.91
CA LEU A 43 14.44 -15.81 -6.34
C LEU A 43 13.75 -14.46 -6.57
N LEU A 44 12.77 -14.13 -5.75
CA LEU A 44 12.09 -12.85 -5.79
C LEU A 44 13.04 -11.67 -5.53
N ASN A 45 13.88 -11.76 -4.50
CA ASN A 45 14.86 -10.71 -4.19
C ASN A 45 15.94 -10.59 -5.27
N ASN A 46 16.33 -11.69 -5.92
CA ASN A 46 17.19 -11.62 -7.12
C ASN A 46 16.49 -10.88 -8.28
N ALA A 47 15.18 -11.07 -8.47
CA ALA A 47 14.42 -10.33 -9.47
C ALA A 47 14.31 -8.83 -9.10
N VAL A 48 14.11 -8.51 -7.83
CA VAL A 48 14.18 -7.14 -7.30
C VAL A 48 15.54 -6.51 -7.61
N ASP A 49 16.64 -7.20 -7.33
CA ASP A 49 18.00 -6.73 -7.63
C ASP A 49 18.22 -6.44 -9.13
N VAL A 50 17.71 -7.30 -10.01
CA VAL A 50 17.80 -7.08 -11.47
C VAL A 50 17.00 -5.83 -11.86
N VAL A 51 15.81 -5.63 -11.29
CA VAL A 51 14.94 -4.51 -11.60
C VAL A 51 15.52 -3.19 -11.07
N THR A 52 16.12 -3.17 -9.88
CA THR A 52 16.74 -1.97 -9.28
C THR A 52 18.07 -1.60 -9.95
N GLN A 53 18.87 -2.57 -10.38
CA GLN A 53 20.15 -2.32 -11.07
C GLN A 53 19.99 -2.00 -12.57
N SER A 54 18.78 -2.12 -13.10
CA SER A 54 18.49 -1.87 -14.51
C SER A 54 17.59 -0.66 -14.70
N THR A 55 17.45 -0.21 -15.96
CA THR A 55 16.48 0.83 -16.32
C THR A 55 15.05 0.26 -16.51
N LEU A 56 14.83 -1.01 -16.17
CA LEU A 56 13.55 -1.68 -16.40
C LEU A 56 12.45 -1.05 -15.56
N LEU A 57 12.70 -0.77 -14.28
CA LEU A 57 11.69 -0.19 -13.40
C LEU A 57 11.20 1.17 -13.91
N ALA A 58 12.14 2.09 -14.18
CA ALA A 58 11.84 3.39 -14.75
C ALA A 58 11.06 3.28 -16.07
N THR A 59 11.33 2.25 -16.88
CA THR A 59 10.58 1.99 -18.12
C THR A 59 9.16 1.50 -17.86
N LEU A 60 8.99 0.59 -16.87
CA LEU A 60 7.70 0.01 -16.51
C LEU A 60 6.76 1.02 -15.84
N VAL A 61 7.30 1.94 -15.04
CA VAL A 61 6.51 2.93 -14.29
C VAL A 61 6.31 4.24 -15.05
N LYS A 62 7.00 4.45 -16.18
CA LYS A 62 6.91 5.69 -16.96
C LYS A 62 5.47 6.04 -17.39
N ASP A 63 4.70 5.04 -17.80
CA ASP A 63 3.30 5.25 -18.22
C ASP A 63 2.35 5.46 -17.03
N TYR A 64 2.87 5.34 -15.82
CA TYR A 64 2.17 5.51 -14.56
C TYR A 64 2.66 6.71 -13.75
N ASP A 65 3.56 7.52 -14.31
CA ASP A 65 4.07 8.76 -13.73
C ASP A 65 3.68 9.94 -14.64
N PRO A 66 2.68 10.77 -14.26
CA PRO A 66 2.02 10.81 -12.96
C PRO A 66 1.04 9.67 -12.68
N LEU A 67 0.97 9.24 -11.41
CA LEU A 67 -0.12 8.42 -10.91
C LEU A 67 -1.28 9.32 -10.49
N VAL A 68 -2.35 9.26 -11.26
CA VAL A 68 -3.58 10.00 -10.98
C VAL A 68 -4.65 9.08 -10.41
N LEU A 69 -5.14 9.40 -9.22
CA LEU A 69 -6.23 8.73 -8.51
C LEU A 69 -7.32 9.75 -8.16
N GLN A 70 -8.57 9.30 -8.11
CA GLN A 70 -9.73 10.17 -7.89
C GLN A 70 -10.82 9.43 -7.10
N ASN A 71 -11.59 10.19 -6.32
CA ASN A 71 -12.78 9.73 -5.59
C ASN A 71 -12.51 8.52 -4.69
N ILE A 72 -11.51 8.62 -3.82
CA ILE A 72 -11.19 7.60 -2.83
C ILE A 72 -11.77 8.02 -1.48
N GLY A 73 -12.76 7.27 -0.97
CA GLY A 73 -13.27 7.45 0.39
C GLY A 73 -12.23 7.01 1.42
N MET A 74 -12.12 7.74 2.52
CA MET A 74 -11.22 7.41 3.63
C MET A 74 -12.03 7.13 4.90
N ALA A 75 -11.44 6.42 5.87
CA ALA A 75 -12.10 6.21 7.15
C ALA A 75 -12.31 7.53 7.89
N GLY A 76 -13.47 7.66 8.53
CA GLY A 76 -13.76 8.82 9.37
C GLY A 76 -12.88 8.86 10.63
N PHE A 77 -12.60 10.07 11.11
CA PHE A 77 -11.90 10.31 12.36
C PHE A 77 -12.66 11.31 13.22
N SER A 78 -12.51 11.21 14.54
CA SER A 78 -13.15 12.13 15.48
C SER A 78 -12.10 13.02 16.16
N TYR A 79 -12.39 14.31 16.25
CA TYR A 79 -11.56 15.29 16.92
C TYR A 79 -12.38 16.11 17.92
N SER A 80 -11.89 16.23 19.15
CA SER A 80 -12.57 17.00 20.18
C SER A 80 -12.10 18.46 20.15
N PHE A 81 -13.01 19.37 19.82
CA PHE A 81 -12.74 20.81 19.79
C PHE A 81 -13.79 21.57 20.61
N LEU A 82 -13.33 22.41 21.54
CA LEU A 82 -14.19 23.18 22.45
C LEU A 82 -15.22 22.33 23.23
N GLY A 83 -14.85 21.09 23.58
CA GLY A 83 -15.72 20.17 24.32
C GLY A 83 -16.84 19.54 23.48
N GLN A 84 -16.76 19.66 22.15
CA GLN A 84 -17.60 18.91 21.20
C GLN A 84 -16.72 17.93 20.43
N ASP A 85 -17.18 16.70 20.32
CA ASP A 85 -16.56 15.71 19.45
C ASP A 85 -17.13 15.92 18.04
N LEU A 86 -16.24 16.20 17.09
CA LEU A 86 -16.57 16.40 15.68
C LEU A 86 -16.08 15.20 14.89
N THR A 87 -16.93 14.67 14.02
CA THR A 87 -16.63 13.52 13.17
C THR A 87 -16.40 13.99 11.75
N PHE A 88 -15.21 13.73 11.23
CA PHE A 88 -14.80 14.07 9.88
C PHE A 88 -14.72 12.82 9.05
N THR A 89 -15.43 12.80 7.93
CA THR A 89 -15.31 11.75 6.92
C THR A 89 -14.56 12.31 5.71
N PRO A 90 -13.29 11.94 5.50
CA PRO A 90 -12.50 12.44 4.39
C PRO A 90 -12.83 11.72 3.08
N THR A 91 -12.72 12.45 1.98
CA THR A 91 -12.68 11.92 0.62
C THR A 91 -11.48 12.54 -0.09
N LEU A 92 -10.61 11.70 -0.65
CA LEU A 92 -9.54 12.11 -1.54
C LEU A 92 -10.14 12.25 -2.95
N ASP A 93 -10.53 13.47 -3.29
CA ASP A 93 -11.19 13.80 -4.55
C ASP A 93 -10.23 13.64 -5.73
N TYR A 94 -8.99 14.10 -5.53
CA TYR A 94 -7.91 14.05 -6.49
C TYR A 94 -6.60 13.73 -5.79
N LEU A 95 -5.77 12.92 -6.43
CA LEU A 95 -4.40 12.66 -6.06
C LEU A 95 -3.58 12.52 -7.35
N ASN A 96 -2.45 13.21 -7.40
CA ASN A 96 -1.50 13.18 -8.47
C ASN A 96 -0.11 13.04 -7.86
N VAL A 97 0.54 11.91 -8.11
CA VAL A 97 1.87 11.62 -7.60
C VAL A 97 2.84 11.56 -8.77
N THR A 98 3.91 12.34 -8.70
CA THR A 98 4.99 12.36 -9.69
C THR A 98 6.33 11.99 -9.06
N GLY A 99 7.28 11.51 -9.87
CA GLY A 99 8.60 11.06 -9.40
C GLY A 99 8.66 9.57 -9.08
N LEU A 100 7.63 8.80 -9.48
CA LEU A 100 7.55 7.35 -9.29
C LEU A 100 8.66 6.60 -10.04
N ALA A 101 9.19 7.18 -11.11
CA ALA A 101 10.35 6.64 -11.82
C ALA A 101 11.63 6.53 -10.96
N ASN A 102 11.69 7.26 -9.84
CA ASN A 102 12.82 7.27 -8.91
C ASN A 102 12.63 6.30 -7.73
N ILE A 103 11.46 5.65 -7.62
CA ILE A 103 11.19 4.67 -6.57
C ILE A 103 11.92 3.37 -6.91
N LEU A 104 12.62 2.82 -5.93
CA LEU A 104 13.33 1.55 -5.97
C LEU A 104 12.74 0.62 -4.90
N PRO A 105 12.24 -0.56 -5.27
CA PRO A 105 11.78 -1.55 -4.30
C PRO A 105 12.94 -2.09 -3.47
N GLU A 106 12.64 -2.42 -2.22
CA GLU A 106 13.55 -3.11 -1.32
C GLU A 106 13.31 -4.63 -1.34
N HIS A 107 14.23 -5.36 -0.71
CA HIS A 107 14.08 -6.80 -0.52
C HIS A 107 12.84 -7.11 0.31
N ILE A 108 12.11 -8.14 -0.12
CA ILE A 108 10.92 -8.63 0.54
C ILE A 108 11.33 -9.73 1.51
N ASN A 109 10.84 -9.68 2.74
CA ASN A 109 11.22 -10.60 3.80
C ASN A 109 10.01 -11.22 4.48
N ALA A 110 9.99 -12.54 4.65
CA ALA A 110 9.03 -13.19 5.53
C ALA A 110 9.39 -12.93 6.99
N THR A 111 8.45 -12.36 7.76
CA THR A 111 8.64 -12.08 9.19
C THR A 111 7.92 -13.07 10.10
N SER A 112 6.91 -13.76 9.56
CA SER A 112 6.22 -14.86 10.22
C SER A 112 5.72 -15.86 9.17
N SER A 113 4.99 -16.89 9.59
CA SER A 113 4.39 -17.86 8.67
C SER A 113 3.41 -17.23 7.68
N ASN A 114 2.84 -16.06 7.98
CA ASN A 114 1.85 -15.40 7.14
C ASN A 114 2.07 -13.88 7.02
N CYS A 115 3.23 -13.36 7.44
CA CYS A 115 3.56 -11.95 7.31
C CYS A 115 4.80 -11.76 6.44
N VAL A 116 4.75 -10.72 5.60
CA VAL A 116 5.90 -10.24 4.83
C VAL A 116 6.08 -8.75 5.00
N ASP A 117 7.33 -8.32 5.01
CA ASP A 117 7.69 -6.92 4.99
C ASP A 117 8.10 -6.52 3.56
N ILE A 118 7.61 -5.36 3.14
CA ILE A 118 7.82 -4.79 1.81
C ILE A 118 8.24 -3.35 2.00
N GLY A 119 9.30 -2.95 1.32
CA GLY A 119 9.83 -1.60 1.34
C GLY A 119 10.03 -1.04 -0.06
N ALA A 120 10.06 0.28 -0.15
CA ALA A 120 10.58 1.00 -1.30
C ALA A 120 11.15 2.33 -0.84
N HIS A 121 12.27 2.76 -1.42
CA HIS A 121 12.82 4.09 -1.22
C HIS A 121 12.92 4.84 -2.54
N CYS A 122 12.98 6.15 -2.48
CA CYS A 122 13.15 7.02 -3.63
C CYS A 122 14.53 7.66 -3.59
N ASP A 123 15.27 7.65 -4.69
CA ASP A 123 16.60 8.29 -4.77
C ASP A 123 16.51 9.79 -5.11
N GLY A 124 15.30 10.33 -5.25
CA GLY A 124 15.05 11.74 -5.53
C GLY A 124 13.76 12.23 -4.89
N GLU A 125 13.17 13.25 -5.51
CA GLU A 125 11.94 13.87 -5.02
C GLU A 125 10.69 13.11 -5.47
N LEU A 126 9.71 13.04 -4.58
CA LEU A 126 8.35 12.61 -4.85
C LEU A 126 7.41 13.78 -4.59
N SER A 127 6.70 14.24 -5.63
CA SER A 127 5.73 15.33 -5.49
C SER A 127 4.31 14.79 -5.52
N ILE A 128 3.52 15.26 -4.57
CA ILE A 128 2.15 14.86 -4.28
C ILE A 128 1.27 16.11 -4.37
N GLU A 129 0.34 16.10 -5.30
CA GLU A 129 -0.74 17.07 -5.37
C GLU A 129 -2.05 16.35 -5.05
N ALA A 130 -2.79 16.83 -4.06
CA ALA A 130 -4.04 16.21 -3.65
C ALA A 130 -5.13 17.25 -3.39
N THR A 131 -6.37 16.88 -3.66
CA THR A 131 -7.56 17.61 -3.21
C THR A 131 -8.33 16.68 -2.27
N VAL A 132 -8.53 17.13 -1.03
CA VAL A 132 -9.22 16.38 0.02
C VAL A 132 -10.44 17.16 0.48
N SER A 133 -11.61 16.51 0.43
CA SER A 133 -12.83 17.02 1.04
C SER A 133 -13.10 16.32 2.37
N LEU A 134 -13.22 17.10 3.44
CA LEU A 134 -13.54 16.65 4.79
C LEU A 134 -15.00 17.00 5.07
N THR A 135 -15.87 16.00 5.21
CA THR A 135 -17.27 16.22 5.56
C THR A 135 -17.44 16.13 7.08
N LEU A 136 -17.96 17.18 7.71
CA LEU A 136 -18.36 17.18 9.11
C LEU A 136 -19.76 16.58 9.23
N GLU A 137 -19.88 15.44 9.89
CA GLU A 137 -21.14 14.69 9.97
C GLU A 137 -22.22 15.44 10.76
N GLU A 138 -21.83 16.20 11.79
CA GLU A 138 -22.78 16.83 12.71
C GLU A 138 -23.56 17.99 12.09
N ILE A 139 -22.98 18.65 11.07
CA ILE A 139 -23.55 19.86 10.45
C ILE A 139 -23.61 19.79 8.91
N ASP A 140 -23.37 18.62 8.32
CA ASP A 140 -23.43 18.35 6.88
C ASP A 140 -22.71 19.42 6.04
N THR A 141 -21.51 19.79 6.49
CA THR A 141 -20.67 20.83 5.88
C THR A 141 -19.35 20.21 5.46
N SER A 142 -18.88 20.53 4.26
CA SER A 142 -17.59 20.08 3.77
C SER A 142 -16.52 21.19 3.79
N ILE A 143 -15.29 20.76 4.03
CA ILE A 143 -14.08 21.57 3.91
C ILE A 143 -13.26 20.95 2.80
N THR A 144 -12.93 21.72 1.77
CA THR A 144 -12.01 21.25 0.72
C THR A 144 -10.64 21.88 0.93
N VAL A 145 -9.62 21.04 0.87
CA VAL A 145 -8.21 21.39 1.05
C VAL A 145 -7.43 20.89 -0.15
N ASP A 146 -6.74 21.79 -0.84
CA ASP A 146 -5.70 21.42 -1.80
C ASP A 146 -4.37 21.32 -1.04
N VAL A 147 -3.65 20.24 -1.29
CA VAL A 147 -2.36 19.92 -0.69
C VAL A 147 -1.34 19.77 -1.82
N SER A 148 -0.25 20.52 -1.73
CA SER A 148 0.98 20.27 -2.48
C SER A 148 2.04 19.85 -1.48
N LEU A 149 2.73 18.73 -1.72
CA LEU A 149 3.78 18.23 -0.86
C LEU A 149 4.88 17.59 -1.71
N THR A 150 6.13 18.03 -1.56
CA THR A 150 7.29 17.39 -2.17
C THR A 150 8.22 16.86 -1.10
N LEU A 151 8.49 15.56 -1.13
CA LEU A 151 9.37 14.87 -0.20
C LEU A 151 10.69 14.54 -0.91
N ASP A 152 11.82 14.84 -0.27
CA ASP A 152 13.15 14.38 -0.68
C ASP A 152 13.41 12.99 -0.10
N LYS A 153 13.83 12.06 -0.97
CA LYS A 153 14.14 10.66 -0.68
C LYS A 153 13.16 9.95 0.26
N PRO A 154 11.85 9.97 -0.03
CA PRO A 154 10.90 9.24 0.80
C PRO A 154 11.17 7.74 0.78
N THR A 155 10.94 7.11 1.93
CA THR A 155 10.93 5.67 2.12
C THR A 155 9.56 5.24 2.63
N LEU A 156 9.02 4.18 2.05
CA LEU A 156 7.78 3.56 2.46
C LEU A 156 8.06 2.11 2.82
N ALA A 157 7.79 1.73 4.07
CA ALA A 157 7.85 0.36 4.54
C ALA A 157 6.47 -0.09 5.03
N THR A 158 6.13 -1.36 4.79
CA THR A 158 4.85 -1.93 5.21
C THR A 158 5.01 -3.40 5.56
N SER A 159 4.29 -3.83 6.60
CA SER A 159 4.14 -5.24 6.93
C SER A 159 2.73 -5.69 6.57
N VAL A 160 2.64 -6.77 5.79
CA VAL A 160 1.38 -7.32 5.29
C VAL A 160 1.20 -8.73 5.84
N GLN A 161 0.07 -8.95 6.50
CA GLN A 161 -0.41 -10.29 6.81
C GLN A 161 -1.25 -10.79 5.63
N ALA A 162 -0.94 -11.99 5.15
CA ALA A 162 -1.64 -12.67 4.07
C ALA A 162 -1.80 -14.15 4.42
N ASN A 163 -3.04 -14.57 4.70
CA ASN A 163 -3.36 -15.99 4.86
C ASN A 163 -3.70 -16.56 3.48
N MET A 164 -2.89 -17.51 3.02
CA MET A 164 -2.97 -18.05 1.67
C MET A 164 -2.91 -19.56 1.62
N PHE A 165 -3.63 -20.13 0.65
CA PHE A 165 -3.63 -21.55 0.37
C PHE A 165 -2.64 -21.92 -0.73
N GLY A 166 -1.78 -22.89 -0.43
CA GLY A 166 -0.94 -23.61 -1.37
C GLY A 166 -1.43 -25.04 -1.57
N CYS A 167 -0.78 -25.76 -2.49
CA CYS A 167 -1.08 -27.17 -2.70
C CYS A 167 -0.53 -28.01 -1.55
N THR A 168 -1.33 -28.95 -1.05
CA THR A 168 -0.85 -30.02 -0.17
C THR A 168 0.07 -30.94 -0.95
N ALA A 169 1.17 -31.38 -0.33
CA ALA A 169 2.12 -32.30 -0.97
C ALA A 169 1.42 -33.55 -1.54
N GLY A 170 1.60 -33.79 -2.84
CA GLY A 170 1.03 -34.94 -3.54
C GLY A 170 -0.42 -34.76 -4.04
N ALA A 171 -1.01 -33.57 -3.89
CA ALA A 171 -2.25 -33.21 -4.56
C ALA A 171 -2.06 -33.25 -6.09
N SER A 172 -2.96 -33.93 -6.81
CA SER A 172 -2.88 -34.07 -8.27
C SER A 172 -3.74 -33.06 -9.03
N ASP A 173 -4.60 -32.34 -8.31
CA ASP A 173 -5.58 -31.37 -8.78
C ASP A 173 -5.20 -29.94 -8.41
N CYS A 174 -3.94 -29.73 -8.01
CA CYS A 174 -3.42 -28.44 -7.59
C CYS A 174 -2.00 -28.25 -8.13
N ASP A 175 -1.79 -27.10 -8.76
CA ASP A 175 -0.46 -26.65 -9.18
C ASP A 175 0.01 -25.51 -8.28
N ASP A 176 1.23 -25.64 -7.78
CA ASP A 176 1.85 -24.63 -6.93
C ASP A 176 2.21 -23.38 -7.72
N PHE A 177 2.08 -22.22 -7.08
CA PHE A 177 2.41 -20.93 -7.68
C PHE A 177 3.84 -20.53 -7.31
N THR A 178 4.70 -20.33 -8.32
CA THR A 178 6.15 -20.08 -8.15
C THR A 178 6.59 -18.77 -8.80
N VAL A 179 7.79 -18.27 -8.45
CA VAL A 179 8.34 -17.03 -9.05
C VAL A 179 8.43 -17.19 -10.57
N THR A 180 8.84 -18.37 -11.02
CA THR A 180 8.94 -18.72 -12.44
C THR A 180 7.61 -18.58 -13.17
N THR A 181 6.49 -18.96 -12.53
CA THR A 181 5.14 -18.81 -13.12
C THR A 181 4.83 -17.34 -13.39
N ILE A 182 5.23 -16.46 -12.46
CA ILE A 182 5.04 -15.01 -12.57
C ILE A 182 5.94 -14.42 -13.66
N GLU A 183 7.22 -14.81 -13.69
CA GLU A 183 8.17 -14.37 -14.71
C GLU A 183 7.69 -14.73 -16.12
N VAL A 184 7.27 -15.99 -16.32
CA VAL A 184 6.77 -16.46 -17.62
C VAL A 184 5.51 -15.71 -18.04
N ALA A 185 4.53 -15.58 -17.15
CA ALA A 185 3.31 -14.88 -17.52
C ALA A 185 3.51 -13.35 -17.62
N GLY A 186 4.55 -12.80 -16.99
CA GLY A 186 5.00 -11.44 -17.23
C GLY A 186 5.54 -11.23 -18.64
N VAL A 187 6.39 -12.14 -19.12
CA VAL A 187 6.89 -12.16 -20.52
C VAL A 187 5.73 -12.28 -21.52
N ASP A 188 4.71 -13.08 -21.19
CA ASP A 188 3.52 -13.26 -22.04
C ASP A 188 2.51 -12.11 -21.94
N GLY A 189 2.72 -11.12 -21.06
CA GLY A 189 1.77 -10.02 -20.82
C GLY A 189 0.47 -10.44 -20.14
N LYS A 190 0.44 -11.60 -19.48
CA LYS A 190 -0.74 -12.23 -18.83
C LYS A 190 -0.86 -11.88 -17.34
N TYR A 191 -0.43 -10.69 -16.94
CA TYR A 191 -0.46 -10.24 -15.54
C TYR A 191 -1.84 -10.29 -14.89
N SER A 192 -2.93 -10.07 -15.65
CA SER A 192 -4.28 -10.16 -15.09
C SER A 192 -4.65 -11.58 -14.69
N ALA A 193 -4.28 -12.58 -15.50
CA ALA A 193 -4.57 -13.98 -15.20
C ALA A 193 -3.76 -14.48 -14.00
N ILE A 194 -2.50 -14.05 -13.88
CA ILE A 194 -1.68 -14.27 -12.67
C ILE A 194 -2.39 -13.70 -11.45
N MET A 195 -2.84 -12.45 -11.53
CA MET A 195 -3.48 -11.76 -10.41
C MET A 195 -4.78 -12.44 -10.00
N ASP A 196 -5.60 -12.88 -10.95
CA ASP A 196 -6.84 -13.60 -10.66
C ASP A 196 -6.55 -14.96 -9.99
N SER A 197 -5.59 -15.73 -10.51
CA SER A 197 -5.13 -16.98 -9.88
C SER A 197 -4.59 -16.73 -8.46
N LEU A 198 -3.86 -15.63 -8.27
CA LEU A 198 -3.31 -15.28 -6.97
C LEU A 198 -4.41 -14.92 -5.97
N LEU A 199 -5.36 -14.06 -6.36
CA LEU A 199 -6.48 -13.65 -5.53
C LEU A 199 -7.34 -14.84 -5.09
N LEU A 200 -7.51 -15.86 -5.94
CA LEU A 200 -8.21 -17.10 -5.57
C LEU A 200 -7.61 -17.80 -4.35
N ARG A 201 -6.30 -17.64 -4.13
CA ARG A 201 -5.56 -18.33 -3.06
C ARG A 201 -5.60 -17.62 -1.73
N PHE A 202 -5.95 -16.34 -1.70
CA PHE A 202 -6.13 -15.62 -0.46
C PHE A 202 -7.35 -16.12 0.29
N GLN A 203 -7.16 -16.41 1.57
CA GLN A 203 -8.22 -16.51 2.56
C GLN A 203 -8.59 -15.12 3.07
N ASP A 204 -7.57 -14.37 3.48
CA ASP A 204 -7.68 -13.00 3.94
C ASP A 204 -6.31 -12.30 3.87
N ALA A 205 -6.34 -10.98 3.95
CA ALA A 205 -5.15 -10.14 3.99
C ALA A 205 -5.45 -8.88 4.80
N ALA A 206 -4.42 -8.35 5.45
CA ALA A 206 -4.47 -7.08 6.15
C ALA A 206 -3.07 -6.45 6.19
N VAL A 207 -2.99 -5.16 5.90
CA VAL A 207 -1.79 -4.39 6.21
C VAL A 207 -1.75 -4.19 7.72
N GLN A 208 -0.63 -4.59 8.34
CA GLN A 208 -0.41 -4.49 9.79
C GLN A 208 0.19 -3.14 10.15
N THR A 209 1.17 -2.70 9.36
CA THR A 209 1.89 -1.45 9.58
C THR A 209 2.20 -0.77 8.25
N VAL A 210 2.25 0.56 8.31
CA VAL A 210 2.79 1.42 7.26
C VAL A 210 3.73 2.41 7.94
N THR A 211 4.87 2.67 7.32
CA THR A 211 5.87 3.62 7.82
C THR A 211 6.38 4.44 6.64
N LEU A 212 6.05 5.72 6.66
CA LEU A 212 6.63 6.75 5.82
C LEU A 212 7.80 7.43 6.55
N ASP A 213 8.94 7.53 5.87
CA ASP A 213 10.08 8.36 6.23
C ASP A 213 10.51 9.17 4.99
N PHE A 214 11.33 10.20 5.16
CA PHE A 214 11.85 11.06 4.10
C PHE A 214 13.01 11.90 4.63
N ASP A 215 13.96 12.32 3.79
CA ASP A 215 15.07 13.17 4.26
C ASP A 215 14.55 14.56 4.67
N SER A 216 13.71 15.17 3.84
CA SER A 216 13.08 16.46 4.12
C SER A 216 11.83 16.71 3.29
N ILE A 217 10.99 17.64 3.73
CA ILE A 217 9.96 18.30 2.92
C ILE A 217 10.64 19.45 2.18
N VAL A 218 10.64 19.36 0.85
CA VAL A 218 11.23 20.36 -0.06
C VAL A 218 10.25 21.49 -0.33
N ASP A 219 8.97 21.14 -0.49
CA ASP A 219 7.89 22.08 -0.76
C ASP A 219 6.61 21.60 -0.09
N SER A 220 5.83 22.53 0.46
CA SER A 220 4.52 22.23 1.03
C SER A 220 3.60 23.44 0.92
N ASP A 221 2.40 23.25 0.36
CA ASP A 221 1.33 24.26 0.34
C ASP A 221 0.00 23.62 0.74
N PHE A 222 -0.78 24.34 1.55
CA PHE A 222 -2.10 23.92 1.98
C PHE A 222 -3.09 25.05 1.72
N SER A 223 -3.95 24.85 0.72
CA SER A 223 -4.91 25.85 0.25
C SER A 223 -6.33 25.43 0.63
N PHE A 224 -6.92 26.14 1.60
CA PHE A 224 -8.28 25.87 2.08
C PHE A 224 -9.32 26.67 1.29
N HIS A 225 -10.32 25.98 0.73
CA HIS A 225 -11.38 26.60 -0.09
C HIS A 225 -12.61 27.04 0.71
N SER A 226 -12.62 26.79 2.03
CA SER A 226 -13.71 27.18 2.94
C SER A 226 -13.25 28.29 3.87
N SER A 227 -14.16 29.19 4.24
CA SER A 227 -13.87 30.29 5.19
C SER A 227 -14.80 30.22 6.40
N GLY A 228 -14.24 30.26 7.62
CA GLY A 228 -15.01 30.25 8.86
C GLY A 228 -14.12 30.07 10.09
N ALA A 229 -14.68 30.30 11.29
CA ALA A 229 -13.91 30.23 12.54
C ALA A 229 -13.30 28.83 12.80
N ILE A 230 -13.98 27.77 12.36
CA ILE A 230 -13.48 26.38 12.43
C ILE A 230 -12.28 26.21 11.50
N ILE A 231 -12.32 26.78 10.28
CA ILE A 231 -11.21 26.71 9.32
C ILE A 231 -10.01 27.47 9.85
N SER A 232 -10.20 28.69 10.37
CA SER A 232 -9.10 29.45 10.96
C SER A 232 -8.43 28.67 12.10
N ALA A 233 -9.21 28.01 12.96
CA ALA A 233 -8.65 27.18 14.02
C ALA A 233 -7.89 25.96 13.48
N ILE A 234 -8.35 25.34 12.39
CA ILE A 234 -7.65 24.22 11.73
C ILE A 234 -6.35 24.72 11.07
N THR A 235 -6.40 25.82 10.33
CA THR A 235 -5.21 26.42 9.69
C THR A 235 -4.18 26.86 10.74
N ASP A 236 -4.62 27.46 11.85
CA ASP A 236 -3.74 27.85 12.95
C ASP A 236 -3.10 26.61 13.61
N ALA A 237 -3.86 25.52 13.79
CA ALA A 237 -3.32 24.27 14.32
C ALA A 237 -2.34 23.58 13.35
N MET A 238 -2.51 23.77 12.04
CA MET A 238 -1.60 23.24 11.01
C MET A 238 -0.35 24.10 10.82
N ALA A 239 -0.35 25.35 11.26
CA ALA A 239 0.81 26.24 11.16
C ALA A 239 2.02 25.73 11.98
N ASP A 240 1.77 24.99 13.06
CA ASP A 240 2.81 24.34 13.86
C ASP A 240 3.49 23.15 13.13
N TYR A 241 2.97 22.74 11.96
CA TYR A 241 3.49 21.67 11.11
C TYR A 241 4.13 22.22 9.83
N SER A 242 4.90 23.31 9.96
CA SER A 242 5.65 23.86 8.83
C SER A 242 6.71 22.85 8.33
N ALA A 243 7.12 22.98 7.06
CA ALA A 243 8.21 22.17 6.51
C ALA A 243 9.50 22.30 7.34
N ASP A 244 9.83 23.51 7.82
CA ASP A 244 11.02 23.75 8.65
C ASP A 244 10.93 23.00 10.00
N GLU A 245 9.76 23.03 10.64
CA GLU A 245 9.51 22.32 11.90
C GLU A 245 9.57 20.79 11.72
N ILE A 246 8.93 20.26 10.67
CA ILE A 246 8.95 18.83 10.36
C ILE A 246 10.36 18.36 9.98
N ASN A 247 11.12 19.18 9.24
CA ASN A 247 12.48 18.84 8.82
C ASN A 247 13.48 18.76 9.98
N ASN A 248 13.16 19.31 11.15
CA ASN A 248 13.97 19.15 12.35
C ASN A 248 13.88 17.75 12.99
N LYS A 249 13.03 16.85 12.47
CA LYS A 249 12.90 15.44 12.93
C LYS A 249 12.65 15.31 14.45
N GLY A 250 11.86 16.22 15.01
CA GLY A 250 11.40 16.19 16.42
C GLY A 250 9.92 15.81 16.54
N ASP A 251 9.26 16.23 17.63
CA ASP A 251 7.86 15.87 17.92
C ASP A 251 6.87 16.18 16.78
N ALA A 252 7.09 17.28 16.05
CA ALA A 252 6.26 17.67 14.90
C ALA A 252 6.36 16.64 13.75
N TYR A 253 7.56 16.12 13.49
CA TYR A 253 7.81 15.08 12.50
C TYR A 253 7.14 13.76 12.90
N ASP A 254 7.32 13.34 14.15
CA ASP A 254 6.74 12.09 14.66
C ASP A 254 5.21 12.14 14.60
N THR A 255 4.63 13.28 14.97
CA THR A 255 3.18 13.47 14.93
C THR A 255 2.65 13.49 13.49
N PHE A 256 3.33 14.20 12.59
CA PHE A 256 2.97 14.27 11.16
C PHE A 256 3.01 12.89 10.50
N THR A 257 4.14 12.17 10.64
CA THR A 257 4.31 10.85 10.04
C THR A 257 3.37 9.82 10.66
N SER A 258 3.11 9.86 11.96
CA SER A 258 2.12 8.98 12.61
C SER A 258 0.72 9.19 12.02
N ALA A 259 0.28 10.44 11.88
CA ALA A 259 -1.04 10.75 11.33
C ALA A 259 -1.18 10.26 9.87
N ILE A 260 -0.14 10.44 9.06
CA ILE A 260 -0.12 9.92 7.68
C ILE A 260 -0.11 8.39 7.66
N ASN A 261 0.71 7.75 8.49
CA ASN A 261 0.81 6.30 8.55
C ASN A 261 -0.54 5.66 8.92
N ASP A 262 -1.25 6.23 9.90
CA ASP A 262 -2.59 5.78 10.28
C ASP A 262 -3.59 5.90 9.12
N GLN A 263 -3.52 7.02 8.39
CA GLN A 263 -4.40 7.25 7.24
C GLN A 263 -4.08 6.31 6.07
N LEU A 264 -2.80 6.10 5.76
CA LEU A 264 -2.36 5.17 4.72
C LEU A 264 -2.73 3.73 5.07
N LEU A 265 -2.52 3.32 6.32
CA LEU A 265 -2.91 2.00 6.83
C LEU A 265 -4.42 1.76 6.69
N SER A 266 -5.21 2.78 7.05
CA SER A 266 -6.66 2.74 6.93
C SER A 266 -7.12 2.62 5.47
N VAL A 267 -6.58 3.45 4.57
CA VAL A 267 -6.89 3.40 3.13
C VAL A 267 -6.48 2.07 2.52
N ALA A 268 -5.30 1.54 2.87
CA ALA A 268 -4.83 0.25 2.37
C ALA A 268 -5.76 -0.90 2.80
N ASN A 269 -6.16 -0.93 4.07
CA ASN A 269 -7.07 -1.96 4.58
C ASN A 269 -8.50 -1.80 4.05
N ASP A 270 -9.01 -0.58 3.87
CA ASP A 270 -10.31 -0.36 3.22
C ASP A 270 -10.27 -0.83 1.76
N TYR A 271 -9.20 -0.54 1.02
CA TYR A 271 -9.02 -1.02 -0.34
C TYR A 271 -9.00 -2.56 -0.39
N ILE A 272 -8.29 -3.21 0.53
CA ILE A 272 -8.31 -4.68 0.63
C ILE A 272 -9.74 -5.16 0.87
N ALA A 273 -10.44 -4.60 1.87
CA ALA A 273 -11.78 -5.05 2.24
C ALA A 273 -12.83 -4.82 1.13
N SER A 274 -12.76 -3.68 0.44
CA SER A 274 -13.79 -3.25 -0.52
C SER A 274 -13.51 -3.70 -1.96
N LYS A 275 -12.23 -3.82 -2.36
CA LYS A 275 -11.84 -4.12 -3.75
C LYS A 275 -11.21 -5.50 -3.94
N LEU A 276 -10.38 -5.96 -3.00
CA LEU A 276 -9.65 -7.22 -3.18
C LEU A 276 -10.39 -8.42 -2.58
N LYS A 277 -10.87 -8.28 -1.34
CA LYS A 277 -11.57 -9.34 -0.61
C LYS A 277 -12.75 -9.97 -1.36
N PRO A 278 -13.54 -9.25 -2.17
CA PRO A 278 -14.57 -9.88 -3.01
C PRO A 278 -14.05 -10.90 -4.02
N SER A 279 -12.76 -10.83 -4.38
CA SER A 279 -12.08 -11.74 -5.31
C SER A 279 -11.31 -12.87 -4.60
N PHE A 280 -11.31 -12.89 -3.26
CA PHE A 280 -10.61 -13.93 -2.50
C PHE A 280 -11.38 -15.25 -2.59
N GLY A 281 -10.70 -16.28 -3.09
CA GLY A 281 -11.31 -17.60 -3.32
C GLY A 281 -11.14 -18.58 -2.16
N ALA A 282 -10.18 -18.33 -1.26
CA ALA A 282 -9.78 -19.26 -0.21
C ALA A 282 -9.53 -20.69 -0.72
N THR A 283 -8.92 -20.83 -1.91
CA THR A 283 -8.67 -22.13 -2.57
C THR A 283 -7.35 -22.15 -3.32
N CYS A 284 -6.75 -23.33 -3.44
CA CYS A 284 -5.53 -23.58 -4.22
C CYS A 284 -5.81 -24.18 -5.60
N ILE A 285 -7.08 -24.48 -5.92
CA ILE A 285 -7.49 -25.13 -7.17
C ILE A 285 -8.02 -24.09 -8.15
N GLU A 286 -7.46 -24.09 -9.37
CA GLU A 286 -7.92 -23.27 -10.49
C GLU A 286 -9.09 -23.97 -11.23
N ALA A 287 -10.08 -23.20 -11.68
CA ALA A 287 -11.30 -23.71 -12.33
C ALA A 287 -11.15 -23.98 -13.84
#